data_AF-A0AAV0GAJ2-F1
#
_entry.id   AF-A0AAV0GAJ2-F1
#
_cell.length_a   1.000
_cell.length_b   1.000
_cell.length_c   1.000
_cell.angle_alpha   90.00
_cell.angle_beta   90.00
_cell.angle_gamma   90.00
#
_symmetry.space_group_name_H-M   'P 1'
#
loop_
_entity.id
_entity.type
_entity.pdbx_description
1 polymer ?
#
loop_
_entity_poly.entity_id
_entity_poly.type
_entity_poly.pdbx_seq_one_letter_code
_entity_poly.pdbx_strand_id
1 'polypeptide(L)'
;MKPFGLLACGVAAMFLSSMIFLALLFSLFEENLVGEKGSFFCANASLRGWYFDEIFNLFMVTMVVISMGSSSMIEEEQYIWHFFTVSFHLVVLRKLVQTFTSQPMQNMNNISTASKRRHLQIYLIIVVLASGRFLRGWHQGGVNWVYLPDIAKWLAQAGNAYIKMLQLVSAILIISRHLLSVVWLKWSSRKYATLAVLIHSFPGLLVLLYITKYQDVAFTESNYAATSFTQIIYATLIIYVAGTVLFAPWVMLPRNSSFLSNDPSEFQKTFLILVRGASYVVGSIYIYCWCLLQLVLQQPVNTAAFLLILIQILGSIWCFANSGHLFREWVEVSALYYVGMAGHFGLGNTNTLATIDVAGAFIGVSNHSTLLSGILMFVITYASPVLSMLSMVVYIAMKDTVVRKSQEHAFGHLVKMLIGFPCLVPLGLNSILLIAYTIVLLLMRNHLFVWSVFSPKYLYVCATTASLCFSATIVALTVAYISMVVFRHVQDQQFKKDMASH
;
A
#
# COMPACT_ATOMS: atom_id res chain seq x y z
N MET A 1 -1.18 17.70 -39.37
CA MET A 1 -0.45 16.42 -39.47
C MET A 1 -0.61 15.67 -38.16
N LYS A 2 -1.13 14.44 -38.17
CA LYS A 2 -1.19 13.62 -36.94
C LYS A 2 0.25 13.35 -36.47
N PRO A 3 0.60 13.54 -35.19
CA PRO A 3 1.97 13.39 -34.72
C PRO A 3 2.31 11.90 -34.52
N PHE A 4 2.27 11.13 -35.61
CA PHE A 4 2.54 9.69 -35.61
C PHE A 4 3.92 9.36 -35.04
N GLY A 5 4.93 10.19 -35.33
CA GLY A 5 6.29 10.02 -34.79
C GLY A 5 6.37 10.19 -33.27
N LEU A 6 5.69 11.19 -32.71
CA LEU A 6 5.65 11.41 -31.25
C LEU A 6 4.87 10.30 -30.54
N LEU A 7 3.77 9.84 -31.12
CA LEU A 7 3.00 8.71 -30.58
C LEU A 7 3.84 7.42 -30.59
N ALA A 8 4.51 7.13 -31.70
CA ALA A 8 5.38 5.96 -31.83
C ALA A 8 6.55 6.01 -30.82
N CYS A 9 7.20 7.16 -30.67
CA CYS A 9 8.23 7.35 -29.64
C CYS A 9 7.68 7.14 -28.22
N GLY A 10 6.48 7.66 -27.92
CA GLY A 10 5.84 7.47 -26.61
C GLY A 10 5.54 6.00 -26.30
N VAL A 11 4.97 5.28 -27.27
CA VAL A 11 4.69 3.84 -27.12
C VAL A 11 5.99 3.04 -26.97
N ALA A 12 7.02 3.35 -27.78
CA ALA A 12 8.32 2.69 -27.68
C ALA A 12 9.00 2.94 -26.33
N ALA A 13 8.98 4.18 -25.83
CA ALA A 13 9.55 4.53 -24.53
C ALA A 13 8.84 3.79 -23.37
N MET A 14 7.52 3.70 -23.42
CA MET A 14 6.71 2.98 -22.44
C MET A 14 6.92 1.46 -22.49
N PHE A 15 7.06 0.89 -23.69
CA PHE A 15 7.41 -0.52 -23.84
C PHE A 15 8.80 -0.81 -23.29
N LEU A 16 9.79 0.03 -23.61
CA LEU A 16 11.16 -0.10 -23.13
C LEU A 16 11.23 0.01 -21.59
N SER A 17 10.57 1.00 -20.99
CA SER A 17 10.55 1.17 -19.53
C SER A 17 9.89 -0.02 -18.83
N SER A 18 8.81 -0.55 -19.41
CA SER A 18 8.13 -1.75 -18.89
C SER A 18 9.00 -3.01 -18.99
N MET A 19 9.74 -3.18 -20.09
CA MET A 19 10.72 -4.26 -20.24
C MET A 19 11.87 -4.14 -19.22
N ILE A 20 12.34 -2.92 -18.94
CA ILE A 20 13.38 -2.68 -17.93
C ILE A 20 12.88 -3.11 -16.54
N PHE A 21 11.66 -2.73 -16.13
CA PHE A 21 11.12 -3.16 -14.84
C PHE A 21 10.97 -4.69 -14.75
N LEU A 22 10.52 -5.34 -15.81
CA LEU A 22 10.40 -6.79 -15.86
C LEU A 22 11.77 -7.50 -15.83
N ALA A 23 12.77 -6.96 -16.54
CA ALA A 23 14.13 -7.48 -16.50
C ALA A 23 14.74 -7.35 -15.10
N LEU A 24 14.58 -6.20 -14.44
CA LEU A 24 15.04 -5.99 -13.07
C LEU A 24 14.34 -6.94 -12.07
N LEU A 25 13.03 -7.13 -12.23
CA LEU A 25 12.26 -8.08 -11.42
C LEU A 25 12.77 -9.52 -11.63
N PHE A 26 13.03 -9.92 -12.89
CA PHE A 26 13.57 -11.24 -13.21
C PHE A 26 14.96 -11.45 -12.61
N SER A 27 15.85 -10.46 -12.72
CA SER A 27 17.18 -10.54 -12.09
C SER A 27 17.09 -10.65 -10.57
N LEU A 28 16.14 -9.96 -9.93
CA LEU A 28 15.89 -10.07 -8.49
C LEU A 28 15.38 -11.47 -8.10
N PHE A 29 14.54 -12.08 -8.92
CA PHE A 29 14.11 -13.46 -8.72
C PHE A 29 15.26 -14.45 -8.84
N GLU A 30 16.10 -14.29 -9.86
CA GLU A 30 17.26 -15.15 -10.10
C GLU A 30 18.26 -15.11 -8.94
N GLU A 31 18.59 -13.92 -8.44
CA GLU A 31 19.51 -13.73 -7.30
C GLU A 31 19.00 -14.40 -6.02
N ASN A 32 17.70 -14.32 -5.76
CA ASN A 32 17.07 -14.99 -4.61
C ASN A 32 16.98 -16.51 -4.79
N LEU A 33 16.67 -17.00 -6.00
CA LEU A 33 16.65 -18.44 -6.31
C LEU A 33 18.03 -19.09 -6.17
N VAL A 34 19.09 -18.42 -6.63
CA VAL A 34 20.48 -18.87 -6.43
C VAL A 34 20.83 -18.90 -4.94
N GLY A 35 20.27 -17.98 -4.15
CA GLY A 35 20.41 -17.98 -2.69
C GLY A 35 19.68 -19.13 -1.97
N GLU A 36 18.52 -19.55 -2.47
CA GLU A 36 17.74 -20.69 -1.92
C GLU A 36 18.35 -22.05 -2.27
N LYS A 37 19.02 -22.20 -3.42
CA LYS A 37 19.62 -23.49 -3.85
C LYS A 37 20.59 -24.12 -2.85
N GLY A 38 21.16 -23.35 -1.91
CA GLY A 38 22.01 -23.86 -0.83
C GLY A 38 21.27 -24.64 0.27
N SER A 39 19.94 -24.56 0.37
CA SER A 39 19.12 -25.26 1.37
C SER A 39 18.24 -26.40 0.79
N PHE A 40 18.33 -26.65 -0.52
CA PHE A 40 17.32 -27.39 -1.29
C PHE A 40 17.47 -28.92 -1.34
N PHE A 41 18.35 -29.53 -0.55
CA PHE A 41 18.63 -30.98 -0.66
C PHE A 41 17.71 -31.90 0.15
N CYS A 42 16.53 -31.46 0.60
CA CYS A 42 15.62 -32.38 1.31
C CYS A 42 14.13 -32.10 1.02
N ALA A 43 13.43 -33.17 0.62
CA ALA A 43 11.97 -33.34 0.53
C ALA A 43 11.27 -33.09 -0.82
N ASN A 44 11.46 -34.03 -1.76
CA ASN A 44 10.62 -34.22 -2.95
C ASN A 44 9.40 -35.12 -2.63
N ALA A 45 8.25 -34.52 -2.26
CA ALA A 45 6.89 -35.09 -2.42
C ALA A 45 5.77 -34.13 -1.93
N SER A 46 6.08 -33.23 -0.98
CA SER A 46 5.15 -32.24 -0.40
C SER A 46 5.05 -30.91 -1.17
N LEU A 47 5.82 -30.77 -2.24
CA LEU A 47 6.07 -29.51 -2.96
C LEU A 47 4.83 -28.89 -3.62
N ARG A 48 3.85 -29.69 -4.08
CA ARG A 48 2.72 -29.17 -4.87
C ARG A 48 1.77 -28.25 -4.08
N GLY A 49 1.66 -28.44 -2.76
CA GLY A 49 0.84 -27.58 -1.89
C GLY A 49 1.50 -26.26 -1.55
N TRP A 50 2.83 -26.19 -1.62
CA TRP A 50 3.62 -25.04 -1.16
C TRP A 50 3.74 -23.94 -2.23
N TYR A 51 3.58 -24.29 -3.52
CA TYR A 51 3.62 -23.36 -4.66
C TYR A 51 2.22 -22.93 -5.15
N PHE A 52 1.14 -23.38 -4.52
CA PHE A 52 -0.21 -23.11 -5.03
C PHE A 52 -0.55 -21.60 -5.04
N ASP A 53 -0.07 -20.85 -4.05
CA ASP A 53 -0.15 -19.39 -3.99
C ASP A 53 0.60 -18.69 -5.13
N GLU A 54 1.77 -19.20 -5.51
CA GLU A 54 2.57 -18.70 -6.64
C GLU A 54 1.88 -18.97 -7.98
N ILE A 55 1.39 -20.20 -8.18
CA ILE A 55 0.67 -20.59 -9.39
C ILE A 55 -0.64 -19.80 -9.51
N PHE A 56 -1.36 -19.61 -8.40
CA PHE A 56 -2.60 -18.83 -8.39
C PHE A 56 -2.35 -17.36 -8.72
N ASN A 57 -1.26 -16.77 -8.23
CA ASN A 57 -0.84 -15.42 -8.63
C ASN A 57 -0.60 -15.30 -10.13
N LEU A 58 0.17 -16.23 -10.71
CA LEU A 58 0.43 -16.22 -12.16
C LEU A 58 -0.87 -16.38 -12.95
N PHE A 59 -1.73 -17.31 -12.53
CA PHE A 59 -3.05 -17.53 -13.13
C PHE A 59 -3.92 -16.28 -13.11
N MET A 60 -3.95 -15.56 -11.98
CA MET A 60 -4.68 -14.30 -11.85
C MET A 60 -4.17 -13.27 -12.86
N VAL A 61 -2.86 -13.05 -12.94
CA VAL A 61 -2.26 -12.09 -13.89
C VAL A 61 -2.64 -12.45 -15.33
N THR A 62 -2.52 -13.72 -15.71
CA THR A 62 -2.91 -14.19 -17.04
C THR A 62 -4.39 -13.96 -17.32
N MET A 63 -5.27 -14.25 -16.37
CA MET A 63 -6.71 -14.06 -16.54
C MET A 63 -7.09 -12.58 -16.69
N VAL A 64 -6.47 -11.68 -15.90
CA VAL A 64 -6.69 -10.23 -16.05
C VAL A 64 -6.23 -9.77 -17.43
N VAL A 65 -5.06 -10.22 -17.91
CA VAL A 65 -4.55 -9.90 -19.26
C VAL A 65 -5.51 -10.39 -20.35
N ILE A 66 -6.03 -11.62 -20.25
CA ILE A 66 -6.98 -12.16 -21.21
C ILE A 66 -8.30 -11.36 -21.18
N SER A 67 -8.79 -10.99 -20.00
CA SER A 67 -10.04 -10.24 -19.86
C SER A 67 -10.00 -8.87 -20.56
N MET A 68 -8.82 -8.26 -20.67
CA MET A 68 -8.64 -6.97 -21.32
C MET A 68 -8.95 -6.99 -22.82
N GLY A 69 -8.95 -8.16 -23.46
CA GLY A 69 -9.31 -8.30 -24.87
C GLY A 69 -10.82 -8.18 -25.15
N SER A 70 -11.66 -8.30 -24.12
CA SER A 70 -13.13 -8.27 -24.26
C SER A 70 -13.70 -6.93 -23.78
N SER A 71 -14.49 -6.27 -24.64
CA SER A 71 -15.12 -4.99 -24.28
C SER A 71 -16.12 -5.11 -23.14
N SER A 72 -16.84 -6.23 -23.00
CA SER A 72 -17.79 -6.44 -21.90
C SER A 72 -17.08 -6.64 -20.55
N MET A 73 -15.94 -7.32 -20.56
CA MET A 73 -15.15 -7.58 -19.36
C MET A 73 -14.47 -6.31 -18.83
N ILE A 74 -14.20 -5.32 -19.69
CA ILE A 74 -13.66 -4.02 -19.27
C ILE A 74 -14.67 -3.25 -18.41
N GLU A 75 -15.97 -3.33 -18.71
CA GLU A 75 -17.01 -2.72 -17.89
C GLU A 75 -17.18 -3.45 -16.55
N GLU A 76 -16.93 -4.76 -16.54
CA GLU A 76 -17.10 -5.63 -15.37
C GLU A 76 -15.80 -5.92 -14.59
N GLU A 77 -14.71 -5.20 -14.88
CA GLU A 77 -13.37 -5.46 -14.31
C GLU A 77 -13.35 -5.38 -12.77
N GLN A 78 -14.21 -4.56 -12.17
CA GLN A 78 -14.41 -4.52 -10.71
C GLN A 78 -14.65 -5.91 -10.12
N TYR A 79 -15.42 -6.77 -10.79
CA TYR A 79 -15.76 -8.11 -10.31
C TYR A 79 -14.56 -9.05 -10.38
N ILE A 80 -13.73 -8.88 -11.42
CA ILE A 80 -12.49 -9.63 -11.60
C ILE A 80 -11.56 -9.33 -10.42
N TRP A 81 -11.33 -8.05 -10.10
CA TRP A 81 -10.49 -7.67 -8.96
C TRP A 81 -11.06 -8.15 -7.63
N HIS A 82 -12.33 -7.93 -7.33
CA HIS A 82 -12.92 -8.40 -6.08
C HIS A 82 -12.88 -9.92 -5.94
N PHE A 83 -13.20 -10.66 -7.01
CA PHE A 83 -13.20 -12.12 -6.98
C PHE A 83 -11.79 -12.67 -6.77
N PHE A 84 -10.82 -12.19 -7.53
CA PHE A 84 -9.45 -12.68 -7.43
C PHE A 84 -8.78 -12.27 -6.12
N THR A 85 -8.99 -11.04 -5.62
CA THR A 85 -8.45 -10.62 -4.32
C THR A 85 -9.01 -11.49 -3.20
N VAL A 86 -10.31 -11.76 -3.16
CA VAL A 86 -10.91 -12.66 -2.14
C VAL A 86 -10.39 -14.09 -2.28
N SER A 87 -10.32 -14.61 -3.51
CA SER A 87 -9.83 -15.96 -3.78
C SER A 87 -8.37 -16.12 -3.36
N PHE A 88 -7.53 -15.11 -3.63
CA PHE A 88 -6.14 -15.09 -3.20
C PHE A 88 -6.02 -15.17 -1.67
N HIS A 89 -6.79 -14.37 -0.93
CA HIS A 89 -6.78 -14.42 0.54
C HIS A 89 -7.34 -15.75 1.09
N LEU A 90 -8.24 -16.42 0.37
CA LEU A 90 -8.65 -17.80 0.70
C LEU A 90 -7.53 -18.82 0.47
N VAL A 91 -6.70 -18.64 -0.56
CA VAL A 91 -5.50 -19.48 -0.76
C VAL A 91 -4.51 -19.29 0.40
N VAL A 92 -4.29 -18.05 0.82
CA VAL A 92 -3.47 -17.72 2.00
C VAL A 92 -4.05 -18.38 3.25
N LEU A 93 -5.36 -18.26 3.48
CA LEU A 93 -6.04 -18.89 4.60
C LEU A 93 -5.87 -20.41 4.59
N ARG A 94 -6.06 -21.05 3.43
CA ARG A 94 -5.86 -22.50 3.27
C ARG A 94 -4.44 -22.90 3.65
N LYS A 95 -3.42 -22.19 3.16
CA LYS A 95 -2.01 -22.48 3.46
C LYS A 95 -1.72 -22.32 4.96
N LEU A 96 -2.26 -21.27 5.60
CA LEU A 96 -2.17 -21.08 7.05
C LEU A 96 -2.80 -22.24 7.83
N VAL A 97 -4.02 -22.64 7.48
CA VAL A 97 -4.75 -23.74 8.14
C VAL A 97 -4.06 -25.09 7.93
N GLN A 98 -3.57 -25.38 6.73
CA GLN A 98 -2.82 -26.62 6.45
C GLN A 98 -1.54 -26.72 7.27
N THR A 99 -0.81 -25.60 7.42
CA THR A 99 0.38 -25.60 8.29
C THR A 99 -0.02 -25.75 9.76
N PHE A 100 -1.21 -25.27 10.15
CA PHE A 100 -1.76 -25.43 11.49
C PHE A 100 -1.97 -26.89 11.85
N THR A 101 -2.63 -27.65 10.98
CA THR A 101 -2.97 -29.06 11.19
C THR A 101 -1.77 -30.00 11.13
N SER A 102 -0.74 -29.65 10.34
CA SER A 102 0.41 -30.53 10.08
C SER A 102 1.56 -30.41 11.09
N GLN A 103 1.39 -29.72 12.23
CA GLN A 103 2.46 -29.62 13.24
C GLN A 103 2.55 -30.91 14.09
N PRO A 104 3.68 -31.65 14.06
CA PRO A 104 3.89 -32.80 14.93
C PRO A 104 4.12 -32.35 16.39
N MET A 105 3.64 -33.15 17.35
CA MET A 105 3.77 -32.95 18.80
C MET A 105 5.23 -33.06 19.26
N GLN A 106 6.06 -32.02 19.10
CA GLN A 106 7.35 -31.92 19.80
C GLN A 106 7.64 -30.49 20.27
N ASN A 107 7.95 -30.35 21.58
CA ASN A 107 8.29 -29.15 22.38
C ASN A 107 7.15 -28.21 22.85
N MET A 108 6.59 -28.52 24.04
CA MET A 108 5.43 -27.88 24.69
C MET A 108 5.51 -26.34 24.85
N ASN A 109 6.68 -25.75 25.12
CA ASN A 109 6.78 -24.32 25.44
C ASN A 109 6.86 -23.40 24.20
N ASN A 110 7.64 -23.76 23.18
CA ASN A 110 7.71 -23.00 21.92
C ASN A 110 6.47 -23.17 21.03
N ILE A 111 5.74 -24.29 21.20
CA ILE A 111 4.44 -24.50 20.55
C ILE A 111 3.43 -23.42 20.96
N SER A 112 3.37 -23.04 22.24
CA SER A 112 2.33 -22.13 22.74
C SER A 112 2.37 -20.75 22.09
N THR A 113 3.56 -20.19 21.87
CA THR A 113 3.74 -18.85 21.28
C THR A 113 3.57 -18.90 19.76
N ALA A 114 4.12 -19.91 19.09
CA ALA A 114 3.93 -20.11 17.66
C ALA A 114 2.45 -20.38 17.31
N SER A 115 1.78 -21.21 18.11
CA SER A 115 0.34 -21.50 17.95
C SER A 115 -0.50 -20.24 18.13
N LYS A 116 -0.26 -19.43 19.19
CA LYS A 116 -0.95 -18.14 19.38
C LYS A 116 -0.78 -17.19 18.20
N ARG A 117 0.44 -17.07 17.65
CA ARG A 117 0.71 -16.25 16.46
C ARG A 117 -0.08 -16.71 15.24
N ARG A 118 -0.19 -18.03 15.02
CA ARG A 118 -0.94 -18.58 13.89
C ARG A 118 -2.46 -18.41 14.04
N HIS A 119 -3.00 -18.55 15.24
CA HIS A 119 -4.41 -18.24 15.50
C HIS A 119 -4.72 -16.77 15.18
N LEU A 120 -3.82 -15.87 15.59
CA LEU A 120 -3.94 -14.45 15.26
C LEU A 120 -3.90 -14.20 13.75
N GLN A 121 -3.02 -14.86 13.00
CA GLN A 121 -2.97 -14.76 11.53
C GLN A 121 -4.26 -15.22 10.86
N ILE A 122 -4.81 -16.35 11.31
CA ILE A 122 -6.09 -16.87 10.80
C ILE A 122 -7.20 -15.84 11.08
N TYR A 123 -7.26 -15.30 12.29
CA TYR A 123 -8.23 -14.25 12.64
C TYR A 123 -8.08 -13.00 11.76
N LEU A 124 -6.83 -12.53 11.53
CA LEU A 124 -6.56 -11.37 10.69
C LEU A 124 -7.03 -11.60 9.25
N ILE A 125 -6.74 -12.76 8.66
CA ILE A 125 -7.20 -13.08 7.30
C ILE A 125 -8.72 -13.20 7.23
N ILE A 126 -9.38 -13.74 8.26
CA ILE A 126 -10.85 -13.74 8.33
C ILE A 126 -11.40 -12.31 8.36
N VAL A 127 -10.78 -11.41 9.12
CA VAL A 127 -11.15 -9.98 9.13
C VAL A 127 -10.92 -9.33 7.76
N VAL A 128 -9.81 -9.63 7.08
CA VAL A 128 -9.53 -9.17 5.70
C VAL A 128 -10.60 -9.67 4.73
N LEU A 129 -10.99 -10.95 4.82
CA LEU A 129 -12.03 -11.53 3.97
C LEU A 129 -13.41 -10.91 4.24
N ALA A 130 -13.77 -10.72 5.52
CA ALA A 130 -15.04 -10.10 5.91
C ALA A 130 -15.13 -8.66 5.42
N SER A 131 -14.08 -7.86 5.65
CA SER A 131 -14.01 -6.47 5.17
C SER A 131 -14.03 -6.39 3.64
N GLY A 132 -13.35 -7.29 2.93
CA GLY A 132 -13.43 -7.39 1.47
C GLY A 132 -14.83 -7.74 0.95
N ARG A 133 -15.60 -8.53 1.69
CA ARG A 133 -17.01 -8.84 1.35
C ARG A 133 -17.92 -7.63 1.52
N PHE A 134 -17.78 -6.88 2.61
CA PHE A 134 -18.50 -5.62 2.79
C PHE A 134 -18.12 -4.59 1.73
N LEU A 135 -16.82 -4.47 1.43
CA LEU A 135 -16.33 -3.53 0.43
C LEU A 135 -16.85 -3.84 -0.98
N ARG A 136 -16.93 -5.13 -1.36
CA ARG A 136 -17.55 -5.54 -2.63
C ARG A 136 -19.01 -5.10 -2.71
N GLY A 137 -19.74 -5.12 -1.59
CA GLY A 137 -21.13 -4.68 -1.49
C GLY A 137 -21.31 -3.17 -1.46
N TRP A 138 -20.22 -2.40 -1.32
CA TRP A 138 -20.31 -0.97 -1.02
C TRP A 138 -20.89 -0.18 -2.17
N HIS A 139 -20.32 -0.37 -3.36
CA HIS A 139 -20.80 0.15 -4.63
C HIS A 139 -21.00 -1.02 -5.58
N GLN A 140 -22.19 -1.12 -6.19
CA GLN A 140 -22.46 -2.09 -7.26
C GLN A 140 -22.59 -1.33 -8.59
N GLY A 141 -21.54 -1.38 -9.40
CA GLY A 141 -21.53 -0.84 -10.76
C GLY A 141 -21.96 -1.87 -11.83
N GLY A 142 -22.18 -1.41 -13.06
CA GLY A 142 -22.44 -2.27 -14.22
C GLY A 142 -23.93 -2.56 -14.44
N VAL A 143 -24.36 -2.48 -15.70
CA VAL A 143 -25.79 -2.60 -16.08
C VAL A 143 -26.39 -3.94 -15.65
N ASN A 144 -25.61 -5.01 -15.75
CA ASN A 144 -26.02 -6.38 -15.40
C ASN A 144 -26.24 -6.60 -13.91
N TRP A 145 -25.80 -5.67 -13.04
CA TRP A 145 -25.77 -5.88 -11.59
C TRP A 145 -26.48 -4.76 -10.81
N VAL A 146 -27.19 -3.86 -11.52
CA VAL A 146 -27.91 -2.72 -10.92
C VAL A 146 -28.99 -3.16 -9.92
N TYR A 147 -29.54 -4.37 -10.09
CA TYR A 147 -30.57 -4.91 -9.19
C TYR A 147 -30.01 -5.36 -7.83
N LEU A 148 -28.68 -5.51 -7.69
CA LEU A 148 -28.07 -5.90 -6.42
C LEU A 148 -28.13 -4.75 -5.41
N PRO A 149 -28.23 -5.07 -4.11
CA PRO A 149 -28.22 -4.05 -3.07
C PRO A 149 -26.86 -3.33 -3.04
N ASP A 150 -26.93 -2.00 -2.96
CA ASP A 150 -25.78 -1.10 -2.94
C ASP A 150 -25.80 -0.34 -1.61
N ILE A 151 -24.80 -0.60 -0.76
CA ILE A 151 -24.76 -0.07 0.61
C ILE A 151 -24.66 1.46 0.60
N ALA A 152 -23.89 2.04 -0.34
CA ALA A 152 -23.74 3.48 -0.46
C ALA A 152 -25.08 4.15 -0.81
N LYS A 153 -25.85 3.58 -1.74
CA LYS A 153 -27.20 4.08 -2.08
C LYS A 153 -28.19 3.93 -0.92
N TRP A 154 -28.15 2.81 -0.20
CA TRP A 154 -28.98 2.61 0.99
C TRP A 154 -28.67 3.64 2.09
N LEU A 155 -27.39 3.94 2.31
CA LEU A 155 -26.98 4.94 3.28
C LEU A 155 -27.40 6.36 2.86
N ALA A 156 -27.32 6.67 1.56
CA ALA A 156 -27.83 7.91 1.00
C ALA A 156 -29.34 8.09 1.21
N GLN A 157 -30.12 7.01 1.06
CA GLN A 157 -31.56 7.01 1.31
C GLN A 157 -31.91 7.10 2.81
N ALA A 158 -31.09 6.51 3.69
CA ALA A 158 -31.30 6.57 5.14
C ALA A 158 -31.11 7.98 5.71
N GLY A 159 -30.33 8.84 5.04
CA GLY A 159 -30.20 10.26 5.33
C GLY A 159 -28.82 10.68 5.84
N ASN A 160 -28.56 11.99 5.78
CA ASN A 160 -27.23 12.57 6.05
C ASN A 160 -26.74 12.33 7.49
N ALA A 161 -27.65 12.19 8.47
CA ALA A 161 -27.27 11.92 9.85
C ALA A 161 -26.49 10.59 10.02
N TYR A 162 -26.91 9.53 9.32
CA TYR A 162 -26.22 8.23 9.37
C TYR A 162 -24.87 8.29 8.67
N ILE A 163 -24.78 8.99 7.54
CA ILE A 163 -23.52 9.22 6.82
C ILE A 163 -22.53 9.95 7.72
N LYS A 164 -22.96 11.04 8.35
CA LYS A 164 -22.12 11.81 9.28
C LYS A 164 -21.67 10.99 10.48
N MET A 165 -22.57 10.19 11.07
CA MET A 165 -22.19 9.28 12.17
C MET A 165 -21.12 8.28 11.74
N LEU A 166 -21.31 7.65 10.58
CA LEU A 166 -20.37 6.67 10.04
C LEU A 166 -19.01 7.31 9.70
N GLN A 167 -19.02 8.52 9.18
CA GLN A 167 -17.82 9.30 8.90
C GLN A 167 -17.07 9.66 10.19
N LEU A 168 -17.76 10.12 11.23
CA LEU A 168 -17.15 10.45 12.52
C LEU A 168 -16.56 9.21 13.19
N VAL A 169 -17.28 8.09 13.19
CA VAL A 169 -16.77 6.80 13.70
C VAL A 169 -15.53 6.37 12.93
N SER A 170 -15.55 6.47 11.60
CA SER A 170 -14.40 6.12 10.76
C SER A 170 -13.18 7.00 11.05
N ALA A 171 -13.38 8.31 11.20
CA ALA A 171 -12.33 9.25 11.57
C ALA A 171 -11.73 8.94 12.95
N ILE A 172 -12.57 8.70 13.96
CA ILE A 172 -12.13 8.34 15.31
C ILE A 172 -11.34 7.02 15.30
N LEU A 173 -11.78 6.02 14.54
CA LEU A 173 -11.08 4.74 14.42
C LEU A 173 -9.69 4.89 13.77
N ILE A 174 -9.58 5.69 12.69
CA ILE A 174 -8.30 6.01 12.04
C ILE A 174 -7.34 6.71 13.01
N ILE A 175 -7.83 7.74 13.72
CA ILE A 175 -7.04 8.48 14.71
C ILE A 175 -6.62 7.57 15.85
N SER A 176 -7.55 6.81 16.43
CA SER A 176 -7.28 5.90 17.55
C SER A 176 -6.24 4.84 17.19
N ARG A 177 -6.27 4.30 15.97
CA ARG A 177 -5.28 3.33 15.50
C ARG A 177 -3.89 3.94 15.37
N HIS A 178 -3.79 5.15 14.83
CA HIS A 178 -2.50 5.84 14.73
C HIS A 178 -1.94 6.16 16.13
N LEU A 179 -2.75 6.70 17.03
CA LEU A 179 -2.33 6.99 18.41
C LEU A 179 -1.90 5.72 19.15
N LEU A 180 -2.59 4.59 18.94
CA LEU A 180 -2.17 3.31 19.47
C LEU A 180 -0.79 2.92 18.93
N SER A 181 -0.53 3.06 17.63
CA SER A 181 0.80 2.81 17.06
C SER A 181 1.90 3.65 17.74
N VAL A 182 1.60 4.92 18.02
CA VAL A 182 2.54 5.84 18.70
C VAL A 182 2.80 5.43 20.16
N VAL A 183 1.76 5.02 20.90
CA VAL A 183 1.89 4.56 22.28
C VAL A 183 2.72 3.27 22.38
N TRP A 184 2.60 2.39 21.39
CA TRP A 184 3.34 1.13 21.34
C TRP A 184 4.83 1.29 20.96
N LEU A 185 5.27 2.48 20.54
CA LEU A 185 6.68 2.78 20.36
C LEU A 185 7.42 2.76 21.71
N LYS A 186 8.69 2.38 21.70
CA LYS A 186 9.53 2.41 22.91
C LYS A 186 9.96 3.84 23.21
N TRP A 187 9.35 4.43 24.23
CA TRP A 187 9.68 5.79 24.70
C TRP A 187 10.66 5.78 25.86
N SER A 188 11.61 6.72 25.86
CA SER A 188 12.58 6.91 26.95
C SER A 188 11.91 7.31 28.27
N SER A 189 10.81 8.06 28.23
CA SER A 189 10.04 8.42 29.41
C SER A 189 8.55 8.55 29.10
N ARG A 190 7.70 8.39 30.13
CA ARG A 190 6.24 8.61 30.00
C ARG A 190 5.91 10.03 29.54
N LYS A 191 6.71 11.04 29.93
CA LYS A 191 6.51 12.45 29.54
C LYS A 191 6.67 12.66 28.03
N TYR A 192 7.67 12.01 27.42
CA TYR A 192 7.86 12.08 25.97
C TYR A 192 6.76 11.33 25.23
N ALA A 193 6.30 10.19 25.76
CA ALA A 193 5.15 9.47 25.20
C ALA A 193 3.87 10.32 25.21
N THR A 194 3.56 11.00 26.32
CA THR A 194 2.38 11.88 26.40
C THR A 194 2.47 13.08 25.46
N LEU A 195 3.65 13.70 25.34
CA LEU A 195 3.88 14.81 24.41
C LEU A 195 3.72 14.35 22.96
N ALA A 196 4.24 13.17 22.62
CA ALA A 196 4.09 12.61 21.28
C ALA A 196 2.63 12.35 20.94
N VAL A 197 1.85 11.73 21.84
CA VAL A 197 0.41 11.50 21.63
C VAL A 197 -0.32 12.82 21.37
N LEU A 198 -0.02 13.88 22.14
CA LEU A 198 -0.61 15.21 21.92
C LEU A 198 -0.31 15.75 20.52
N ILE A 199 0.97 15.71 20.11
CA ILE A 199 1.39 16.19 18.78
C ILE A 199 0.73 15.39 17.66
N HIS A 200 0.67 14.06 17.77
CA HIS A 200 0.11 13.19 16.73
C HIS A 200 -1.43 13.26 16.67
N SER A 201 -2.09 13.72 17.74
CA SER A 201 -3.54 13.95 17.77
C SER A 201 -3.98 15.22 17.03
N PHE A 202 -3.10 16.22 16.90
CA PHE A 202 -3.45 17.54 16.37
C PHE A 202 -3.99 17.51 14.93
N PRO A 203 -3.35 16.85 13.94
CA PRO A 203 -3.89 16.78 12.58
C PRO A 203 -5.26 16.09 12.51
N GLY A 204 -5.46 15.05 13.32
CA GLY A 204 -6.73 14.32 13.40
C GLY A 204 -7.86 15.18 13.98
N LEU A 205 -7.56 15.97 15.02
CA LEU A 205 -8.52 16.91 15.61
C LEU A 205 -8.94 17.98 14.60
N LEU A 206 -8.00 18.53 13.81
CA LEU A 206 -8.32 19.49 12.76
C LEU A 206 -9.32 18.92 11.75
N VAL A 207 -9.10 17.69 11.27
CA VAL A 207 -10.02 17.02 10.34
C VAL A 207 -11.38 16.77 11.00
N LEU A 208 -11.43 16.37 12.28
CA LEU A 208 -12.69 16.18 12.99
C LEU A 208 -13.49 17.49 13.14
N LEU A 209 -12.79 18.59 13.43
CA LEU A 209 -13.39 19.94 13.47
C LEU A 209 -13.93 20.36 12.10
N TYR A 210 -13.23 20.02 11.02
CA TYR A 210 -13.70 20.28 9.66
C TYR A 210 -14.99 19.51 9.35
N ILE A 211 -15.00 18.19 9.61
CA ILE A 211 -16.15 17.31 9.36
C ILE A 211 -17.39 17.81 10.13
N THR A 212 -17.20 18.16 11.41
CA THR A 212 -18.32 18.58 12.27
C THR A 212 -18.91 19.93 11.86
N LYS A 213 -18.06 20.89 11.46
CA LYS A 213 -18.45 22.28 11.23
C LYS A 213 -18.87 22.59 9.80
N TYR A 214 -18.19 22.05 8.79
CA TYR A 214 -18.33 22.51 7.40
C TYR A 214 -18.97 21.48 6.48
N GLN A 215 -18.95 20.19 6.81
CA GLN A 215 -19.37 19.14 5.87
C GLN A 215 -20.90 19.03 5.69
N ASP A 216 -21.69 19.42 6.71
CA ASP A 216 -23.16 19.52 6.58
C ASP A 216 -23.61 20.79 5.82
N VAL A 217 -22.75 21.81 5.76
CA VAL A 217 -23.04 23.14 5.21
C VAL A 217 -22.62 23.21 3.74
N ALA A 218 -22.11 22.12 3.17
CA ALA A 218 -21.53 22.07 1.81
C ALA A 218 -22.51 22.43 0.67
N PHE A 219 -23.82 22.45 0.94
CA PHE A 219 -24.84 22.88 -0.04
C PHE A 219 -25.35 24.32 0.17
N THR A 220 -24.86 25.03 1.19
CA THR A 220 -25.29 26.40 1.51
C THR A 220 -24.08 27.33 1.56
N GLU A 221 -23.82 27.97 0.43
CA GLU A 221 -22.86 29.07 0.20
C GLU A 221 -21.36 28.74 0.33
N SER A 222 -20.59 29.28 -0.61
CA SER A 222 -19.13 29.19 -0.68
C SER A 222 -18.49 29.87 0.53
N ASN A 223 -18.35 29.14 1.63
CA ASN A 223 -17.69 29.64 2.82
C ASN A 223 -16.19 29.74 2.57
N TYR A 224 -15.69 30.96 2.30
CA TYR A 224 -14.26 31.28 2.28
C TYR A 224 -13.52 30.67 3.49
N ALA A 225 -14.18 30.67 4.66
CA ALA A 225 -13.69 30.03 5.88
C ALA A 225 -13.45 28.51 5.75
N ALA A 226 -14.30 27.77 5.04
CA ALA A 226 -14.12 26.33 4.82
C ALA A 226 -12.92 26.09 3.90
N THR A 227 -12.79 26.86 2.82
CA THR A 227 -11.64 26.78 1.89
C THR A 227 -10.32 27.07 2.60
N SER A 228 -10.24 28.16 3.37
CA SER A 228 -9.04 28.48 4.16
C SER A 228 -8.75 27.41 5.21
N PHE A 229 -9.77 26.83 5.85
CA PHE A 229 -9.58 25.76 6.83
C PHE A 229 -9.01 24.48 6.19
N THR A 230 -9.53 24.10 5.02
CA THR A 230 -8.99 22.98 4.24
C THR A 230 -7.53 23.23 3.84
N GLN A 231 -7.17 24.45 3.43
CA GLN A 231 -5.79 24.80 3.10
C GLN A 231 -4.84 24.68 4.31
N ILE A 232 -5.31 25.04 5.51
CA ILE A 232 -4.58 24.82 6.77
C ILE A 232 -4.36 23.32 7.01
N ILE A 233 -5.38 22.48 6.77
CA ILE A 233 -5.23 21.02 6.87
C ILE A 233 -4.16 20.53 5.89
N TYR A 234 -4.20 20.94 4.61
CA TYR A 234 -3.21 20.53 3.61
C TYR A 234 -1.79 20.92 4.02
N ALA A 235 -1.58 22.18 4.43
CA ALA A 235 -0.28 22.66 4.89
C ALA A 235 0.20 21.86 6.12
N THR A 236 -0.70 21.62 7.08
CA THR A 236 -0.37 20.84 8.29
C THR A 236 0.05 19.41 7.95
N LEU A 237 -0.69 18.72 7.08
CA LEU A 237 -0.36 17.35 6.68
C LEU A 237 0.97 17.28 5.93
N ILE A 238 1.24 18.22 5.02
CA ILE A 238 2.51 18.27 4.27
C ILE A 238 3.69 18.52 5.20
N ILE A 239 3.60 19.52 6.08
CA ILE A 239 4.66 19.84 7.06
C ILE A 239 4.90 18.64 7.98
N TYR A 240 3.84 17.97 8.42
CA TYR A 240 3.92 16.82 9.30
C TYR A 240 4.62 15.63 8.65
N VAL A 241 4.26 15.31 7.40
CA VAL A 241 4.92 14.27 6.61
C VAL A 241 6.38 14.62 6.34
N ALA A 242 6.68 15.83 5.88
CA ALA A 242 8.05 16.25 5.56
C ALA A 242 8.94 16.25 6.81
N GLY A 243 8.46 16.81 7.92
CA GLY A 243 9.20 16.83 9.18
C GLY A 243 9.51 15.43 9.69
N THR A 244 8.54 14.51 9.62
CA THR A 244 8.74 13.15 10.13
C THR A 244 9.71 12.33 9.28
N VAL A 245 9.64 12.45 7.95
CA VAL A 245 10.63 11.83 7.04
C VAL A 245 12.04 12.32 7.33
N LEU A 246 12.20 13.64 7.53
CA LEU A 246 13.52 14.24 7.77
C LEU A 246 14.07 13.94 9.16
N PHE A 247 13.25 13.97 10.21
CA PHE A 247 13.73 13.88 11.60
C PHE A 247 13.65 12.48 12.21
N ALA A 248 12.72 11.61 11.81
CA ALA A 248 12.55 10.30 12.43
C ALA A 248 13.83 9.43 12.42
N PRO A 249 14.63 9.40 11.32
CA PRO A 249 15.85 8.60 11.28
C PRO A 249 16.91 9.08 12.25
N TRP A 250 16.89 10.36 12.63
CA TRP A 250 17.84 10.96 13.58
C TRP A 250 17.42 10.74 15.04
N VAL A 251 16.12 10.81 15.30
CA VAL A 251 15.57 10.66 16.67
C VAL A 251 15.66 9.22 17.16
N MET A 252 15.56 8.24 16.26
CA MET A 252 15.60 6.80 16.63
C MET A 252 17.02 6.27 16.87
N LEU A 253 18.07 7.08 16.63
CA LEU A 253 19.46 6.66 16.77
C LEU A 253 19.84 6.44 18.23
N PRO A 254 20.43 5.28 18.60
CA PRO A 254 20.90 5.05 19.95
C PRO A 254 22.02 6.05 20.30
N ARG A 255 21.88 6.72 21.45
CA ARG A 255 22.83 7.75 21.90
C ARG A 255 24.13 7.17 22.51
N ASN A 256 24.14 5.87 22.82
CA ASN A 256 25.26 5.18 23.47
C ASN A 256 25.98 4.24 22.51
N SER A 257 27.31 4.32 22.47
CA SER A 257 28.20 3.49 21.65
C SER A 257 28.31 2.03 22.11
N SER A 258 27.78 1.69 23.29
CA SER A 258 27.80 0.32 23.84
C SER A 258 27.00 -0.69 23.02
N PHE A 259 26.18 -0.22 22.06
CA PHE A 259 25.40 -1.05 21.15
C PHE A 259 26.19 -1.55 19.93
N LEU A 260 27.39 -1.02 19.67
CA LEU A 260 28.21 -1.45 18.54
C LEU A 260 29.22 -2.51 18.97
N SER A 261 29.08 -3.71 18.40
CA SER A 261 30.10 -4.75 18.39
C SER A 261 31.02 -4.60 17.18
N ASN A 262 32.27 -5.06 17.29
CA ASN A 262 33.19 -5.07 16.15
C ASN A 262 32.86 -6.20 15.15
N ASP A 263 31.93 -7.09 15.49
CA ASP A 263 31.48 -8.17 14.62
C ASP A 263 30.60 -7.65 13.47
N PRO A 264 30.94 -7.94 12.20
CA PRO A 264 30.20 -7.45 11.03
C PRO A 264 28.76 -7.99 10.97
N SER A 265 28.51 -9.17 11.55
CA SER A 265 27.16 -9.75 11.60
C SER A 265 26.23 -9.03 12.57
N GLU A 266 26.76 -8.54 13.69
CA GLU A 266 26.01 -7.80 14.70
C GLU A 266 25.84 -6.32 14.29
N PHE A 267 26.82 -5.75 13.57
CA PHE A 267 26.66 -4.47 12.88
C PHE A 267 25.45 -4.51 11.93
N GLN A 268 25.35 -5.54 11.08
CA GLN A 268 24.27 -5.68 10.11
C GLN A 268 22.90 -5.84 10.77
N LYS A 269 22.82 -6.58 11.89
CA LYS A 269 21.59 -6.70 12.69
C LYS A 269 21.17 -5.35 13.27
N THR A 270 22.12 -4.63 13.88
CA THR A 270 21.85 -3.31 14.48
C THR A 270 21.39 -2.29 13.45
N PHE A 271 22.07 -2.24 12.29
CA PHE A 271 21.68 -1.42 11.15
C PHE A 271 20.23 -1.70 10.71
N LEU A 272 19.90 -2.98 10.52
CA LEU A 272 18.58 -3.40 10.05
C LEU A 272 17.46 -3.08 11.05
N ILE A 273 17.70 -3.29 12.35
CA ILE A 273 16.75 -2.94 13.42
C ILE A 273 16.44 -1.44 13.40
N LEU A 274 17.47 -0.61 13.23
CA LEU A 274 17.34 0.84 13.25
C LEU A 274 16.63 1.38 11.99
N VAL A 275 16.98 0.85 10.81
CA VAL A 275 16.26 1.16 9.56
C VAL A 275 14.78 0.79 9.69
N ARG A 276 14.47 -0.43 10.18
CA ARG A 276 13.09 -0.87 10.38
C ARG A 276 12.32 0.02 11.36
N GLY A 277 12.93 0.40 12.49
CA GLY A 277 12.32 1.29 13.46
C GLY A 277 11.92 2.65 12.84
N ALA A 278 12.86 3.29 12.14
CA ALA A 278 12.62 4.56 11.46
C ALA A 278 11.58 4.42 10.33
N SER A 279 11.67 3.36 9.51
CA SER A 279 10.70 3.07 8.45
C SER A 279 9.30 2.81 9.01
N TYR A 280 9.15 2.15 10.17
CA TYR A 280 7.84 1.92 10.79
C TYR A 280 7.16 3.23 11.17
N VAL A 281 7.92 4.17 11.76
CA VAL A 281 7.41 5.49 12.17
C VAL A 281 7.00 6.30 10.93
N VAL A 282 7.89 6.41 9.94
CA VAL A 282 7.63 7.16 8.71
C VAL A 282 6.43 6.55 7.95
N GLY A 283 6.41 5.23 7.77
CA GLY A 283 5.31 4.53 7.10
C GLY A 283 3.98 4.67 7.83
N SER A 284 3.97 4.61 9.17
CA SER A 284 2.75 4.84 9.97
C SER A 284 2.18 6.25 9.76
N ILE A 285 3.04 7.23 9.54
CA ILE A 285 2.65 8.63 9.31
C ILE A 285 2.15 8.83 7.87
N TYR A 286 2.77 8.17 6.88
CA TYR A 286 2.21 8.14 5.52
C TYR A 286 0.79 7.61 5.48
N ILE A 287 0.56 6.47 6.11
CA ILE A 287 -0.79 5.89 6.21
C ILE A 287 -1.74 6.87 6.89
N TYR A 288 -1.36 7.41 8.05
CA TYR A 288 -2.22 8.32 8.82
C TYR A 288 -2.56 9.61 8.06
N CYS A 289 -1.57 10.31 7.53
CA CYS A 289 -1.79 11.56 6.79
C CYS A 289 -2.55 11.32 5.49
N TRP A 290 -2.29 10.22 4.79
CA TRP A 290 -3.07 9.86 3.61
C TRP A 290 -4.53 9.58 3.97
N CYS A 291 -4.80 8.84 5.05
CA CYS A 291 -6.16 8.61 5.53
C CYS A 291 -6.86 9.92 5.92
N LEU A 292 -6.20 10.82 6.65
CA LEU A 292 -6.76 12.13 7.00
C LEU A 292 -7.06 12.98 5.77
N LEU A 293 -6.17 12.97 4.77
CA LEU A 293 -6.40 13.67 3.50
C LEU A 293 -7.63 13.11 2.78
N GLN A 294 -7.78 11.79 2.72
CA GLN A 294 -8.92 11.14 2.05
C GLN A 294 -10.23 11.32 2.82
N LEU A 295 -10.22 11.46 4.15
CA LEU A 295 -11.42 11.81 4.92
C LEU A 295 -11.96 13.21 4.59
N VAL A 296 -11.10 14.13 4.15
CA VAL A 296 -11.47 15.47 3.71
C VAL A 296 -11.90 15.48 2.25
N LEU A 297 -11.20 14.73 1.39
CA LEU A 297 -11.38 14.78 -0.06
C LEU A 297 -12.46 13.84 -0.60
N GLN A 298 -12.61 12.63 -0.04
CA GLN A 298 -13.59 11.66 -0.53
C GLN A 298 -15.00 12.07 -0.14
N GLN A 299 -15.98 11.59 -0.91
CA GLN A 299 -17.38 11.69 -0.52
C GLN A 299 -17.61 11.09 0.87
N PRO A 300 -18.43 11.73 1.74
CA PRO A 300 -18.70 11.25 3.09
C PRO A 300 -19.12 9.77 3.17
N VAL A 301 -19.91 9.33 2.18
CA VAL A 301 -20.39 7.94 2.06
C VAL A 301 -19.25 6.93 1.90
N ASN A 302 -18.11 7.33 1.32
CA ASN A 302 -16.97 6.46 1.05
C ASN A 302 -15.98 6.36 2.21
N THR A 303 -16.18 7.12 3.29
CA THR A 303 -15.24 7.18 4.41
C THR A 303 -15.12 5.84 5.15
N ALA A 304 -16.23 5.12 5.32
CA ALA A 304 -16.22 3.76 5.87
C ALA A 304 -15.64 2.73 4.90
N ALA A 305 -15.91 2.83 3.59
CA ALA A 305 -15.25 1.99 2.59
C ALA A 305 -13.72 2.17 2.65
N PHE A 306 -13.26 3.41 2.79
CA PHE A 306 -11.83 3.72 2.94
C PHE A 306 -11.22 3.11 4.21
N LEU A 307 -11.96 3.13 5.33
CA LEU A 307 -11.56 2.42 6.55
C LEU A 307 -11.46 0.89 6.33
N LEU A 308 -12.42 0.28 5.61
CA LEU A 308 -12.38 -1.15 5.29
C LEU A 308 -11.16 -1.51 4.43
N ILE A 309 -10.78 -0.63 3.49
CA ILE A 309 -9.55 -0.79 2.69
C ILE A 309 -8.31 -0.74 3.61
N LEU A 310 -8.25 0.23 4.54
CA LEU A 310 -7.16 0.35 5.51
C LEU A 310 -7.06 -0.91 6.39
N ILE A 311 -8.19 -1.44 6.85
CA ILE A 311 -8.24 -2.69 7.65
C ILE A 311 -7.69 -3.87 6.85
N GLN A 312 -8.05 -4.00 5.56
CA GLN A 312 -7.51 -5.06 4.70
C GLN A 312 -5.99 -4.95 4.53
N ILE A 313 -5.48 -3.76 4.21
CA ILE A 313 -4.04 -3.52 4.02
C ILE A 313 -3.26 -3.84 5.31
N LEU A 314 -3.69 -3.27 6.45
CA LEU A 314 -3.01 -3.51 7.73
C LEU A 314 -3.13 -4.96 8.19
N GLY A 315 -4.29 -5.59 7.99
CA GLY A 315 -4.52 -7.00 8.31
C GLY A 315 -3.59 -7.93 7.51
N SER A 316 -3.44 -7.67 6.21
CA SER A 316 -2.54 -8.42 5.34
C SER A 316 -1.07 -8.20 5.71
N ILE A 317 -0.62 -6.97 5.94
CA ILE A 317 0.74 -6.67 6.40
C ILE A 317 1.05 -7.44 7.70
N TRP A 318 0.15 -7.37 8.67
CA TRP A 318 0.39 -7.98 9.98
C TRP A 318 0.34 -9.51 9.94
N CYS A 319 -0.50 -10.07 9.06
CA CYS A 319 -0.50 -11.50 8.78
C CYS A 319 0.85 -11.96 8.20
N PHE A 320 1.32 -11.28 7.15
CA PHE A 320 2.55 -11.65 6.44
C PHE A 320 3.82 -11.40 7.25
N ALA A 321 3.90 -10.29 7.99
CA ALA A 321 5.03 -9.99 8.87
C ALA A 321 5.29 -11.12 9.88
N ASN A 322 4.22 -11.72 10.42
CA ASN A 322 4.32 -12.80 11.41
C ASN A 322 4.49 -14.19 10.78
N SER A 323 4.49 -14.32 9.45
CA SER A 323 4.47 -15.61 8.74
C SER A 323 5.85 -16.18 8.45
N GLY A 324 6.92 -15.44 8.77
CA GLY A 324 8.30 -15.84 8.51
C GLY A 324 8.53 -16.04 7.00
N HIS A 325 8.94 -17.26 6.62
CA HIS A 325 9.18 -17.67 5.23
C HIS A 325 8.05 -18.52 4.65
N LEU A 326 6.87 -18.55 5.26
CA LEU A 326 5.75 -19.35 4.76
C LEU A 326 5.30 -18.92 3.36
N PHE A 327 5.32 -17.62 3.11
CA PHE A 327 5.02 -17.02 1.82
C PHE A 327 6.28 -16.35 1.27
N ARG A 328 6.44 -16.41 -0.06
CA ARG A 328 7.51 -15.66 -0.72
C ARG A 328 7.16 -14.17 -0.75
N GLU A 329 8.16 -13.32 -0.60
CA GLU A 329 7.94 -11.87 -0.48
C GLU A 329 7.16 -11.28 -1.66
N TRP A 330 7.41 -11.75 -2.87
CA TRP A 330 6.68 -11.29 -4.05
C TRP A 330 5.19 -11.62 -3.99
N VAL A 331 4.81 -12.77 -3.42
CA VAL A 331 3.42 -13.20 -3.23
C VAL A 331 2.71 -12.28 -2.23
N GLU A 332 3.39 -11.95 -1.13
CA GLU A 332 2.90 -11.03 -0.08
C GLU A 332 2.68 -9.63 -0.65
N VAL A 333 3.63 -9.13 -1.44
CA VAL A 333 3.55 -7.80 -2.08
C VAL A 333 2.46 -7.77 -3.16
N SER A 334 2.31 -8.83 -3.96
CA SER A 334 1.20 -8.97 -4.92
C SER A 334 -0.17 -8.89 -4.23
N ALA A 335 -0.31 -9.53 -3.07
CA ALA A 335 -1.55 -9.50 -2.29
C ALA A 335 -1.98 -8.07 -1.92
N LEU A 336 -1.02 -7.26 -1.45
CA LEU A 336 -1.26 -5.87 -1.10
C LEU A 336 -1.64 -5.05 -2.33
N TYR A 337 -0.93 -5.23 -3.45
CA TYR A 337 -1.28 -4.60 -4.73
C TYR A 337 -2.72 -4.90 -5.15
N TYR A 338 -3.17 -6.16 -5.04
CA TYR A 338 -4.54 -6.54 -5.37
C TYR A 338 -5.60 -5.92 -4.44
N VAL A 339 -5.29 -5.76 -3.16
CA VAL A 339 -6.16 -5.01 -2.22
C VAL A 339 -6.27 -3.56 -2.65
N GLY A 340 -5.17 -2.92 -3.07
CA GLY A 340 -5.17 -1.56 -3.59
C GLY A 340 -6.00 -1.41 -4.87
N MET A 341 -5.87 -2.34 -5.81
CA MET A 341 -6.65 -2.33 -7.06
C MET A 341 -8.14 -2.63 -6.82
N ALA A 342 -8.47 -3.60 -5.97
CA ALA A 342 -9.85 -3.88 -5.60
C ALA A 342 -10.48 -2.70 -4.81
N GLY A 343 -9.68 -2.01 -3.99
CA GLY A 343 -10.14 -0.83 -3.26
C GLY A 343 -10.42 0.39 -4.15
N HIS A 344 -9.75 0.52 -5.30
CA HIS A 344 -10.09 1.55 -6.29
C HIS A 344 -11.55 1.43 -6.73
N PHE A 345 -11.99 0.23 -7.09
CA PHE A 345 -13.39 -0.06 -7.45
C PHE A 345 -14.32 -0.05 -6.22
N GLY A 346 -13.82 -0.48 -5.06
CA GLY A 346 -14.57 -0.43 -3.79
C GLY A 346 -14.96 0.98 -3.32
N LEU A 347 -14.31 2.03 -3.83
CA LEU A 347 -14.68 3.43 -3.61
C LEU A 347 -15.70 3.97 -4.64
N GLY A 348 -16.18 3.13 -5.56
CA GLY A 348 -17.18 3.49 -6.57
C GLY A 348 -16.58 4.00 -7.88
N ASN A 349 -15.24 3.97 -8.03
CA ASN A 349 -14.61 4.28 -9.31
C ASN A 349 -14.87 3.16 -10.32
N THR A 350 -14.98 3.51 -11.59
CA THR A 350 -15.06 2.58 -12.71
C THR A 350 -14.09 2.99 -13.80
N ASN A 351 -14.00 2.22 -14.88
CA ASN A 351 -13.21 2.60 -16.07
C ASN A 351 -13.88 3.68 -16.93
N THR A 352 -14.90 4.37 -16.40
CA THR A 352 -15.63 5.46 -17.09
C THR A 352 -15.30 6.81 -16.44
N LEU A 353 -15.03 7.81 -17.28
CA LEU A 353 -14.69 9.17 -16.83
C LEU A 353 -15.82 9.82 -16.00
N ALA A 354 -17.05 9.33 -16.11
CA ALA A 354 -18.20 9.80 -15.34
C ALA A 354 -18.08 9.55 -13.83
N THR A 355 -17.27 8.58 -13.41
CA THR A 355 -17.07 8.23 -11.99
C THR A 355 -16.00 9.05 -11.30
N ILE A 356 -15.28 9.89 -12.04
CA ILE A 356 -14.24 10.75 -11.47
C ILE A 356 -14.91 11.89 -10.67
N ASP A 357 -14.56 12.00 -9.39
CA ASP A 357 -15.13 13.00 -8.50
C ASP A 357 -14.55 14.40 -8.76
N VAL A 358 -15.22 15.14 -9.64
CA VAL A 358 -14.90 16.53 -9.94
C VAL A 358 -15.24 17.45 -8.77
N ALA A 359 -16.28 17.15 -7.99
CA ALA A 359 -16.70 18.00 -6.88
C ALA A 359 -15.66 17.98 -5.75
N GLY A 360 -15.16 16.79 -5.39
CA GLY A 360 -14.08 16.64 -4.42
C GLY A 360 -12.79 17.35 -4.84
N ALA A 361 -12.51 17.43 -6.15
CA ALA A 361 -11.31 18.08 -6.68
C ALA A 361 -11.26 19.62 -6.48
N PHE A 362 -12.37 20.25 -6.09
CA PHE A 362 -12.43 21.68 -5.76
C PHE A 362 -12.40 21.97 -4.26
N ILE A 363 -12.33 20.95 -3.40
CA ILE A 363 -12.24 21.13 -1.94
C ILE A 363 -10.90 21.82 -1.58
N GLY A 364 -10.98 23.05 -1.06
CA GLY A 364 -9.82 23.86 -0.67
C GLY A 364 -9.19 24.69 -1.80
N VAL A 365 -9.80 24.71 -2.99
CA VAL A 365 -9.35 25.53 -4.12
C VAL A 365 -10.06 26.89 -4.10
N SER A 366 -9.31 27.99 -3.98
CA SER A 366 -9.87 29.35 -3.95
C SER A 366 -10.10 29.94 -5.34
N ASN A 367 -9.14 29.77 -6.26
CA ASN A 367 -9.22 30.22 -7.64
C ASN A 367 -9.24 29.02 -8.57
N HIS A 368 -10.08 29.06 -9.61
CA HIS A 368 -10.14 28.00 -10.61
C HIS A 368 -8.76 27.75 -11.23
N SER A 369 -8.17 26.60 -10.94
CA SER A 369 -6.90 26.13 -11.46
C SER A 369 -7.07 24.70 -11.94
N THR A 370 -6.92 24.49 -13.26
CA THR A 370 -7.06 23.19 -13.90
C THR A 370 -5.99 22.20 -13.45
N LEU A 371 -4.78 22.68 -13.16
CA LEU A 371 -3.67 21.85 -12.70
C LEU A 371 -3.92 21.36 -11.27
N LEU A 372 -4.31 22.26 -10.36
CA LEU A 372 -4.51 21.90 -8.95
C LEU A 372 -5.70 20.96 -8.79
N SER A 373 -6.83 21.24 -9.45
CA SER A 373 -7.99 20.36 -9.43
C SER A 373 -7.66 19.01 -10.10
N GLY A 374 -6.88 19.00 -11.18
CA GLY A 374 -6.39 17.75 -11.79
C GLY A 374 -5.55 16.88 -10.85
N ILE A 375 -4.67 17.49 -10.05
CA ILE A 375 -3.88 16.77 -9.04
C ILE A 375 -4.79 16.22 -7.93
N LEU A 376 -5.72 17.00 -7.41
CA LEU A 376 -6.66 16.56 -6.38
C LEU A 376 -7.57 15.44 -6.87
N MET A 377 -8.07 15.56 -8.10
CA MET A 377 -8.86 14.54 -8.79
C MET A 377 -8.08 13.22 -8.92
N PHE A 378 -6.80 13.29 -9.27
CA PHE A 378 -5.91 12.13 -9.31
C PHE A 378 -5.70 11.51 -7.92
N VAL A 379 -5.51 12.33 -6.88
CA VAL A 379 -5.37 11.91 -5.48
C VAL A 379 -6.65 11.22 -4.96
N ILE A 380 -7.83 11.69 -5.35
CA ILE A 380 -9.12 11.08 -5.00
C ILE A 380 -9.32 9.75 -5.74
N THR A 381 -9.10 9.75 -7.06
CA THR A 381 -9.36 8.59 -7.91
C THR A 381 -8.44 7.41 -7.57
N TYR A 382 -7.15 7.68 -7.33
CA TYR A 382 -6.15 6.66 -7.00
C TYR A 382 -5.87 6.54 -5.50
N ALA A 383 -6.82 6.95 -4.66
CA ALA A 383 -6.69 6.93 -3.20
C ALA A 383 -6.27 5.56 -2.64
N SER A 384 -6.86 4.48 -3.14
CA SER A 384 -6.58 3.13 -2.63
C SER A 384 -5.27 2.52 -3.15
N PRO A 385 -4.95 2.56 -4.47
CA PRO A 385 -3.64 2.12 -4.96
C PRO A 385 -2.46 2.86 -4.32
N VAL A 386 -2.57 4.18 -4.15
CA VAL A 386 -1.53 4.98 -3.47
C VAL A 386 -1.41 4.59 -2.01
N LEU A 387 -2.52 4.39 -1.29
CA LEU A 387 -2.50 3.92 0.10
C LEU A 387 -1.77 2.57 0.22
N SER A 388 -2.05 1.62 -0.68
CA SER A 388 -1.38 0.32 -0.71
C SER A 388 0.12 0.46 -0.91
N MET A 389 0.56 1.32 -1.84
CA MET A 389 1.98 1.54 -2.10
C MET A 389 2.68 2.25 -0.94
N LEU A 390 2.09 3.32 -0.39
CA LEU A 390 2.65 4.00 0.78
C LEU A 390 2.75 3.08 2.01
N SER A 391 1.83 2.12 2.14
CA SER A 391 1.86 1.11 3.21
C SER A 391 3.02 0.12 3.08
N MET A 392 3.70 0.05 1.92
CA MET A 392 4.89 -0.78 1.75
C MET A 392 6.03 -0.38 2.68
N VAL A 393 6.12 0.88 3.09
CA VAL A 393 7.14 1.34 4.06
C VAL A 393 6.95 0.63 5.42
N VAL A 394 5.69 0.45 5.84
CA VAL A 394 5.37 -0.33 7.06
C VAL A 394 5.63 -1.82 6.83
N TYR A 395 5.26 -2.36 5.66
CA TYR A 395 5.57 -3.75 5.33
C TYR A 395 7.08 -4.04 5.41
N ILE A 396 7.92 -3.20 4.80
CA ILE A 396 9.39 -3.29 4.86
C ILE A 396 9.88 -3.25 6.32
N ALA A 397 9.29 -2.37 7.13
CA ALA A 397 9.67 -2.24 8.53
C ALA A 397 9.30 -3.47 9.37
N MET A 398 8.20 -4.14 9.05
CA MET A 398 7.68 -5.28 9.80
C MET A 398 8.20 -6.63 9.30
N LYS A 399 8.68 -6.71 8.05
CA LYS A 399 9.16 -7.96 7.48
C LYS A 399 10.51 -8.36 8.08
N ASP A 400 10.59 -9.61 8.54
CA ASP A 400 11.83 -10.22 8.98
C ASP A 400 12.68 -10.70 7.79
N THR A 401 13.53 -9.82 7.28
CA THR A 401 14.65 -10.16 6.39
C THR A 401 15.76 -10.88 7.18
N VAL A 402 16.08 -12.12 6.78
CA VAL A 402 17.19 -12.88 7.36
C VAL A 402 18.51 -12.34 6.82
N VAL A 403 19.44 -12.04 7.73
CA VAL A 403 20.82 -11.66 7.40
C VAL A 403 21.53 -12.88 6.82
N ARG A 404 21.64 -12.95 5.48
CA ARG A 404 22.46 -13.96 4.81
C ARG A 404 23.92 -13.53 4.91
N LYS A 405 24.79 -14.41 5.43
CA LYS A 405 26.25 -14.20 5.47
C LYS A 405 26.76 -14.08 4.03
N SER A 406 26.90 -12.86 3.53
CA SER A 406 27.58 -12.59 2.26
C SER A 406 28.61 -11.50 2.50
N GLN A 407 29.88 -11.85 2.28
CA GLN A 407 31.02 -10.95 2.33
C GLN A 407 31.03 -10.02 1.09
N GLU A 408 31.54 -8.81 1.30
CA GLU A 408 32.11 -7.86 0.32
C GLU A 408 31.26 -6.70 -0.27
N HIS A 409 29.91 -6.74 -0.34
CA HIS A 409 29.12 -5.54 -0.72
C HIS A 409 27.82 -5.38 0.11
N ALA A 410 27.94 -5.40 1.43
CA ALA A 410 26.81 -5.54 2.36
C ALA A 410 25.71 -4.46 2.23
N PHE A 411 26.06 -3.16 2.19
CA PHE A 411 25.06 -2.09 2.27
C PHE A 411 24.17 -2.00 1.01
N GLY A 412 24.78 -1.94 -0.17
CA GLY A 412 24.05 -1.82 -1.44
C GLY A 412 23.10 -3.00 -1.68
N HIS A 413 23.57 -4.21 -1.37
CA HIS A 413 22.75 -5.42 -1.47
C HIS A 413 21.59 -5.41 -0.44
N LEU A 414 21.81 -4.94 0.80
CA LEU A 414 20.74 -4.82 1.80
C LEU A 414 19.64 -3.83 1.38
N VAL A 415 20.03 -2.66 0.88
CA VAL A 415 19.09 -1.65 0.39
C VAL A 415 18.33 -2.18 -0.84
N LYS A 416 19.03 -2.89 -1.74
CA LYS A 416 18.41 -3.58 -2.89
C LYS A 416 17.36 -4.59 -2.43
N MET A 417 17.65 -5.40 -1.42
CA MET A 417 16.70 -6.38 -0.89
C MET A 417 15.49 -5.71 -0.21
N LEU A 418 15.70 -4.63 0.55
CA LEU A 418 14.62 -3.89 1.21
C LEU A 418 13.65 -3.22 0.23
N ILE A 419 14.16 -2.69 -0.88
CA ILE A 419 13.36 -1.93 -1.87
C ILE A 419 12.86 -2.82 -3.01
N GLY A 420 13.63 -3.86 -3.36
CA GLY A 420 13.47 -4.67 -4.56
C GLY A 420 12.06 -5.19 -4.76
N PHE A 421 11.61 -6.17 -3.97
CA PHE A 421 10.27 -6.73 -4.13
C PHE A 421 9.15 -5.72 -3.87
N PRO A 422 9.15 -4.93 -2.77
CA PRO A 422 8.07 -4.00 -2.46
C PRO A 422 7.77 -2.97 -3.54
N CYS A 423 8.80 -2.52 -4.28
CA CYS A 423 8.62 -1.56 -5.37
C CYS A 423 8.52 -2.22 -6.75
N LEU A 424 9.35 -3.23 -7.06
CA LEU A 424 9.39 -3.81 -8.41
C LEU A 424 8.19 -4.73 -8.69
N VAL A 425 7.63 -5.43 -7.72
CA VAL A 425 6.50 -6.34 -7.97
C VAL A 425 5.26 -5.57 -8.43
N PRO A 426 4.76 -4.53 -7.73
CA PRO A 426 3.59 -3.80 -8.21
C PRO A 426 3.85 -3.07 -9.54
N LEU A 427 5.07 -2.54 -9.74
CA LEU A 427 5.47 -1.93 -11.01
C LEU A 427 5.49 -2.96 -12.15
N GLY A 428 6.07 -4.14 -11.94
CA GLY A 428 6.13 -5.21 -12.92
C GLY A 428 4.75 -5.75 -13.29
N LEU A 429 3.88 -5.99 -12.30
CA LEU A 429 2.49 -6.40 -12.53
C LEU A 429 1.76 -5.38 -13.40
N ASN A 430 1.87 -4.10 -13.05
CA ASN A 430 1.21 -3.03 -13.80
C ASN A 430 1.86 -2.80 -15.19
N SER A 431 3.16 -3.02 -15.34
CA SER A 431 3.85 -3.02 -16.64
C SER A 431 3.33 -4.11 -17.57
N ILE A 432 3.06 -5.32 -17.07
CA ILE A 432 2.42 -6.39 -17.86
C ILE A 432 1.05 -5.94 -18.35
N LEU A 433 0.23 -5.36 -17.46
CA LEU A 433 -1.10 -4.85 -17.81
C LEU A 433 -1.03 -3.73 -18.85
N LEU A 434 -0.10 -2.79 -18.69
CA LEU A 434 0.11 -1.69 -19.61
C LEU A 434 0.51 -2.19 -21.00
N ILE A 435 1.52 -3.06 -21.09
CA ILE A 435 1.95 -3.63 -22.38
C ILE A 435 0.79 -4.41 -23.04
N ALA A 436 0.15 -5.31 -22.30
CA ALA A 436 -0.95 -6.11 -22.82
C ALA A 436 -2.07 -5.23 -23.37
N TYR A 437 -2.49 -4.22 -22.61
CA TYR A 437 -3.56 -3.32 -23.01
C TYR A 437 -3.18 -2.45 -24.20
N THR A 438 -1.91 -2.05 -24.32
CA THR A 438 -1.45 -1.28 -25.49
C THR A 438 -1.49 -2.11 -26.77
N ILE A 439 -1.14 -3.40 -26.69
CA ILE A 439 -1.29 -4.33 -27.80
C ILE A 439 -2.76 -4.47 -28.17
N VAL A 440 -3.66 -4.70 -27.20
CA VAL A 440 -5.11 -4.79 -27.43
C VAL A 440 -5.65 -3.52 -28.07
N LEU A 441 -5.27 -2.33 -27.59
CA LEU A 441 -5.71 -1.04 -28.13
C LEU A 441 -5.26 -0.86 -29.59
N LEU A 442 -4.04 -1.29 -29.93
CA LEU A 442 -3.54 -1.24 -31.31
C LEU A 442 -4.30 -2.22 -32.22
N LEU A 443 -4.61 -3.43 -31.73
CA LEU A 443 -5.39 -4.43 -32.47
C LEU A 443 -6.84 -3.97 -32.67
N MET A 444 -7.46 -3.41 -31.63
CA MET A 444 -8.85 -2.96 -31.62
C MET A 444 -9.02 -1.52 -32.13
N ARG A 445 -7.99 -0.91 -32.74
CA ARG A 445 -8.02 0.50 -33.17
C ARG A 445 -9.17 0.83 -34.14
N ASN A 446 -9.56 -0.13 -34.97
CA ASN A 446 -10.64 0.02 -35.94
C ASN A 446 -11.99 -0.52 -35.41
N HIS A 447 -12.04 -1.00 -34.17
CA HIS A 447 -13.25 -1.52 -33.55
C HIS A 447 -14.19 -0.38 -33.13
N LEU A 448 -15.49 -0.60 -33.20
CA LEU A 448 -16.51 0.44 -32.93
C LEU A 448 -16.39 1.04 -31.51
N PHE A 449 -16.00 0.22 -30.54
CA PHE A 449 -15.86 0.61 -29.13
C PHE A 449 -14.51 1.23 -28.76
N VAL A 450 -13.65 1.55 -29.72
CA VAL A 450 -12.31 2.12 -29.43
C VAL A 450 -12.39 3.40 -28.60
N TRP A 451 -13.34 4.28 -28.90
CA TRP A 451 -13.49 5.57 -28.21
C TRP A 451 -14.33 5.51 -26.94
N SER A 452 -15.34 4.64 -26.88
CA SER A 452 -16.27 4.59 -25.76
C SER A 452 -15.82 3.68 -24.62
N VAL A 453 -15.11 2.59 -24.92
CA VAL A 453 -14.69 1.59 -23.92
C VAL A 453 -13.17 1.51 -23.82
N PHE A 454 -12.49 1.30 -24.96
CA PHE A 454 -11.07 0.98 -24.89
C PHE A 454 -10.18 2.18 -24.53
N SER A 455 -10.44 3.35 -25.11
CA SER A 455 -9.65 4.56 -24.86
C SER A 455 -9.80 5.11 -23.43
N PRO A 456 -11.01 5.22 -22.83
CA PRO A 456 -11.15 5.62 -21.44
C PRO A 456 -10.38 4.68 -20.51
N LYS A 457 -10.54 3.36 -20.68
CA LYS A 457 -9.79 2.37 -19.90
C LYS A 457 -8.28 2.52 -20.07
N TYR A 458 -7.79 2.82 -21.27
CA TYR A 458 -6.35 3.06 -21.47
C TYR A 458 -5.83 4.22 -20.62
N LEU A 459 -6.59 5.32 -20.55
CA LEU A 459 -6.24 6.47 -19.70
C LEU A 459 -6.16 6.06 -18.23
N TYR A 460 -7.07 5.21 -17.74
CA TYR A 460 -7.00 4.67 -16.39
C TYR A 460 -5.75 3.81 -16.18
N VAL A 461 -5.37 2.94 -17.13
CA VAL A 461 -4.15 2.12 -17.00
C VAL A 461 -2.90 3.02 -16.98
N CYS A 462 -2.84 4.04 -17.83
CA CYS A 462 -1.74 5.02 -17.84
C CYS A 462 -1.67 5.81 -16.52
N ALA A 463 -2.79 6.29 -16.02
CA ALA A 463 -2.85 7.05 -14.77
C ALA A 463 -2.57 6.17 -13.54
N THR A 464 -3.01 4.91 -13.55
CA THR A 464 -2.63 3.89 -12.55
C THR A 464 -1.11 3.69 -12.57
N THR A 465 -0.52 3.57 -13.76
CA THR A 465 0.94 3.45 -13.92
C THR A 465 1.67 4.65 -13.34
N ALA A 466 1.23 5.87 -13.68
CA ALA A 466 1.81 7.09 -13.13
C ALA A 466 1.70 7.14 -11.60
N SER A 467 0.56 6.71 -11.05
CA SER A 467 0.29 6.65 -9.61
C SER A 467 1.22 5.69 -8.88
N LEU A 468 1.38 4.48 -9.41
CA LEU A 468 2.26 3.46 -8.86
C LEU A 468 3.73 3.86 -8.99
N CYS A 469 4.14 4.44 -10.12
CA CYS A 469 5.49 4.98 -10.31
C CYS A 469 5.79 6.09 -9.30
N PHE A 470 4.90 7.08 -9.15
CA PHE A 470 5.07 8.17 -8.19
C PHE A 470 5.11 7.68 -6.74
N SER A 471 4.25 6.73 -6.39
CA SER A 471 4.22 6.18 -5.02
C SER A 471 5.45 5.30 -4.75
N ALA A 472 5.88 4.49 -5.73
CA ALA A 472 7.07 3.65 -5.61
C ALA A 472 8.35 4.48 -5.50
N THR A 473 8.46 5.62 -6.19
CA THR A 473 9.60 6.52 -6.03
C THR A 473 9.63 7.14 -4.64
N ILE A 474 8.49 7.55 -4.08
CA ILE A 474 8.41 7.99 -2.67
C ILE A 474 8.90 6.90 -1.73
N VAL A 475 8.41 5.66 -1.87
CA VAL A 475 8.82 4.52 -1.03
C VAL A 475 10.32 4.23 -1.17
N ALA A 476 10.84 4.19 -2.41
CA ALA A 476 12.26 3.92 -2.65
C ALA A 476 13.17 5.02 -2.09
N LEU A 477 12.84 6.29 -2.34
CA LEU A 477 13.62 7.44 -1.85
C LEU A 477 13.63 7.49 -0.32
N THR A 478 12.52 7.17 0.31
CA THR A 478 12.40 7.22 1.78
C THR A 478 13.20 6.13 2.44
N VAL A 479 13.08 4.88 1.98
CA VAL A 479 13.86 3.76 2.50
C VAL A 479 15.35 3.95 2.21
N ALA A 480 15.71 4.45 1.03
CA ALA A 480 17.09 4.78 0.70
C ALA A 480 17.66 5.90 1.59
N TYR A 481 16.90 6.97 1.80
CA TYR A 481 17.28 8.07 2.71
C TYR A 481 17.49 7.58 4.14
N ILE A 482 16.53 6.84 4.69
CA ILE A 482 16.62 6.24 6.03
C ILE A 482 17.87 5.37 6.13
N SER A 483 18.09 4.50 5.14
CA SER A 483 19.25 3.60 5.09
C SER A 483 20.56 4.38 5.06
N MET A 484 20.66 5.46 4.27
CA MET A 484 21.85 6.30 4.20
C MET A 484 22.14 7.03 5.51
N VAL A 485 21.13 7.63 6.15
CA VAL A 485 21.28 8.34 7.43
C VAL A 485 21.74 7.38 8.52
N VAL A 486 21.08 6.22 8.61
CA VAL A 486 21.41 5.19 9.59
C VAL A 486 22.82 4.65 9.35
N PHE A 487 23.19 4.36 8.10
CA PHE A 487 24.52 3.87 7.76
C PHE A 487 25.63 4.83 8.19
N ARG A 488 25.49 6.13 7.86
CA ARG A 488 26.43 7.17 8.29
C ARG A 488 26.55 7.23 9.80
N HIS A 489 25.42 7.18 10.51
CA HIS A 489 25.44 7.25 11.97
C HIS A 489 26.17 6.06 12.61
N VAL A 490 25.90 4.84 12.14
CA VAL A 490 26.55 3.64 12.69
C VAL A 490 28.06 3.69 12.40
N GLN A 491 28.48 4.18 11.22
CA GLN A 491 29.90 4.39 10.92
C GLN A 491 30.57 5.42 11.86
N ASP A 492 29.92 6.56 12.10
CA ASP A 492 30.46 7.60 12.99
C ASP A 492 30.65 7.10 14.43
N GLN A 493 29.73 6.27 14.92
CA GLN A 493 29.82 5.66 16.25
C GLN A 493 30.94 4.63 16.34
N GLN A 494 31.15 3.84 15.29
CA GLN A 494 32.23 2.87 15.22
C GLN A 494 33.59 3.59 15.26
N PHE A 495 33.75 4.65 14.46
CA PHE A 495 34.97 5.46 14.45
C PHE A 495 35.29 6.08 15.81
N LYS A 496 34.27 6.61 16.51
CA LYS A 496 34.45 7.15 17.88
C LYS A 496 34.84 6.07 18.89
N LYS A 497 34.30 4.86 18.76
CA LYS A 497 34.61 3.74 19.64
C LYS A 497 36.07 3.29 19.45
N ASP A 498 36.52 3.19 18.21
CA ASP A 498 37.90 2.78 17.88
C ASP A 498 38.91 3.81 18.41
N MET A 499 38.64 5.11 18.27
CA MET A 499 39.49 6.17 18.85
C MET A 499 39.52 6.18 20.39
N ALA A 500 38.47 5.73 21.07
CA ALA A 500 38.46 5.65 22.54
C ALA A 500 39.17 4.39 23.09
N SER A 501 39.50 3.43 22.22
CA SER A 501 40.20 2.19 22.57
C SER A 501 41.72 2.25 22.36
N HIS A 502 42.20 3.31 21.69
CA HIS A 502 43.61 3.69 21.55
C HIS A 502 43.93 4.82 22.52
#